data_AF-A0A353HYI2-F1
#
_entry.id   AF-A0A353HYI2-F1
#
_cell.length_a   1.000
_cell.length_b   1.000
_cell.length_c   1.000
_cell.angle_alpha   90.00
_cell.angle_beta   90.00
_cell.angle_gamma   90.00
#
_symmetry.space_group_name_H-M   'P 1'
#
loop_
_entity.id
_entity.type
_entity.pdbx_description
1 polymer ?
#
loop_
_entity_poly.entity_id
_entity_poly.type
_entity_poly.pdbx_seq_one_letter_code
_entity_poly.pdbx_strand_id
1 'polypeptide(L)' 'IAEGVETKEQLAFLRNHDCDQMQGYYFSAALSQDQLQEMVRNDDRLPA' A
#
# COMPACT_ATOMS: atom_id res chain seq x y z
N ILE A 1 8.68 -6.65 -5.82
CA ILE A 1 8.08 -5.48 -5.16
C ILE A 1 7.96 -4.35 -6.18
N ALA A 2 6.79 -3.72 -6.27
CA ALA A 2 6.56 -2.53 -7.11
C ALA A 2 6.47 -1.28 -6.24
N GLU A 3 7.18 -0.22 -6.60
CA GLU A 3 7.24 1.02 -5.83
C GLU A 3 6.61 2.18 -6.61
N GLY A 4 6.02 3.14 -5.90
CA GLY A 4 5.38 4.32 -6.50
C GLY A 4 3.95 4.09 -6.98
N VAL A 5 3.18 3.20 -6.32
CA VAL A 5 1.75 3.01 -6.65
C VAL A 5 0.91 4.15 -6.07
N GLU A 6 0.27 4.92 -6.93
CA GLU A 6 -0.49 6.12 -6.60
C GLU A 6 -1.97 6.03 -7.01
N THR A 7 -2.31 5.15 -7.95
CA THR A 7 -3.68 5.02 -8.47
C THR A 7 -4.24 3.60 -8.38
N LYS A 8 -5.58 3.50 -8.43
CA LYS A 8 -6.29 2.21 -8.43
C LYS A 8 -5.96 1.38 -9.68
N GLU A 9 -5.77 2.03 -10.81
CA GLU A 9 -5.45 1.41 -12.09
C GLU A 9 -4.05 0.76 -12.04
N GLN A 10 -3.08 1.42 -11.40
CA GLN A 10 -1.75 0.86 -11.20
C GLN A 10 -1.79 -0.37 -10.27
N LEU A 11 -2.55 -0.31 -9.17
CA LEU A 11 -2.76 -1.47 -8.30
C LEU A 11 -3.41 -2.63 -9.07
N ALA A 12 -4.44 -2.36 -9.87
CA ALA A 12 -5.11 -3.38 -10.67
C ALA A 12 -4.17 -4.01 -11.71
N PHE A 13 -3.35 -3.20 -12.37
CA PHE A 13 -2.33 -3.68 -13.30
C PHE A 13 -1.34 -4.65 -12.61
N LEU A 14 -0.83 -4.27 -11.43
CA LEU A 14 0.11 -5.07 -10.66
C LEU A 14 -0.50 -6.39 -10.18
N ARG A 15 -1.75 -6.36 -9.69
CA ARG A 15 -2.49 -7.58 -9.28
C ARG A 15 -2.68 -8.55 -10.45
N ASN A 16 -2.96 -8.04 -11.65
CA ASN A 16 -3.12 -8.87 -12.85
C ASN A 16 -1.81 -9.48 -13.38
N HIS A 17 -0.65 -9.00 -12.90
CA HIS A 17 0.68 -9.51 -13.25
C HIS A 17 1.32 -10.25 -12.07
N ASP A 18 0.52 -10.76 -11.14
CA ASP A 18 0.96 -11.53 -9.97
C ASP A 18 2.05 -10.81 -9.15
N CYS A 19 1.95 -9.48 -9.04
CA CYS A 19 2.85 -8.73 -8.17
C CYS A 19 2.39 -8.83 -6.71
N ASP A 20 3.14 -9.59 -5.90
CA ASP A 20 2.75 -9.90 -4.51
C ASP A 20 2.97 -8.76 -3.51
N GLN A 21 3.78 -7.75 -3.86
CA GLN A 21 4.18 -6.68 -2.94
C GLN A 21 4.21 -5.34 -3.65
N MET A 22 3.60 -4.33 -3.03
CA MET A 22 3.61 -2.97 -3.54
C MET A 22 3.83 -1.94 -2.43
N GLN A 23 4.40 -0.81 -2.79
CA GLN A 23 4.55 0.36 -1.94
C GLN A 23 4.14 1.61 -2.74
N GLY A 24 3.38 2.50 -2.11
CA GLY A 24 3.09 3.82 -2.67
C GLY A 24 1.95 4.55 -1.97
N TYR A 25 1.78 5.82 -2.35
CA TYR A 25 0.81 6.74 -1.76
C TYR A 25 -0.65 6.27 -1.88
N TYR A 26 -0.95 5.36 -2.81
CA TYR A 26 -2.28 4.76 -2.94
C TYR A 26 -2.69 4.00 -1.68
N PHE A 27 -1.74 3.32 -1.02
CA PHE A 27 -2.00 2.65 0.26
C PHE A 27 -1.87 3.63 1.41
N SER A 28 -0.71 4.27 1.51
CA SER A 28 -0.38 5.19 2.60
C SER A 28 0.78 6.09 2.19
N ALA A 29 0.78 7.33 2.67
CA ALA A 29 1.95 8.19 2.59
C ALA A 29 3.07 7.67 3.52
N ALA A 30 4.27 8.25 3.43
CA ALA A 30 5.31 7.99 4.42
C ALA A 30 4.83 8.43 5.81
N LEU A 31 4.98 7.54 6.80
CA LEU A 31 4.50 7.75 8.16
C LEU A 31 5.66 7.98 9.13
N SER A 32 5.39 8.68 10.23
CA SER A 32 6.27 8.68 11.39
C SER A 32 6.29 7.30 12.06
N GLN A 33 7.25 7.08 12.96
CA GLN A 33 7.33 5.84 13.73
C GLN A 33 6.04 5.56 14.52
N ASP A 34 5.51 6.58 15.20
CA ASP A 34 4.31 6.42 16.04
C ASP A 34 3.08 6.10 15.20
N GLN A 35 2.93 6.75 14.05
CA GLN A 35 1.86 6.49 13.10
C GLN A 35 1.95 5.08 12.49
N LEU A 36 3.15 4.62 12.16
CA LEU A 36 3.37 3.26 11.68
C LEU A 36 2.98 2.23 12.74
N GLN A 37 3.34 2.46 14.01
CA GLN A 37 2.94 1.57 15.12
C GLN A 37 1.42 1.50 15.27
N GLU A 38 0.73 2.63 15.16
CA GLU A 38 -0.72 2.67 15.23
C GLU A 38 -1.37 1.92 14.06
N MET A 39 -0.90 2.16 12.83
CA MET A 39 -1.38 1.47 11.62
C MET A 39 -1.24 -0.06 11.74
N VAL A 40 -0.12 -0.54 12.27
CA VAL A 40 0.11 -1.98 12.50
C VAL A 40 -0.79 -2.52 13.63
N ARG A 41 -1.02 -1.76 14.71
CA ARG A 41 -1.91 -2.17 15.81
C ARG A 41 -3.37 -2.27 15.38
N ASN A 42 -3.80 -1.38 14.49
CA ASN A 42 -5.18 -1.33 13.97
C ASN A 42 -5.43 -2.35 12.84
N ASP A 43 -4.38 -3.01 12.36
CA ASP A 43 -4.42 -3.89 11.19
C ASP A 43 -4.99 -3.20 9.94
N ASP A 44 -4.56 -1.96 9.68
CA ASP A 44 -5.07 -1.19 8.55
C ASP A 44 -4.77 -1.90 7.22
N ARG A 45 -5.84 -2.19 6.47
CA ARG A 45 -5.77 -2.87 5.17
C ARG A 45 -6.20 -1.93 4.05
N LEU A 46 -5.75 -2.24 2.83
CA LEU A 46 -6.35 -1.64 1.65
C LEU A 46 -7.86 -1.94 1.64
N PRO A 47 -8.71 -0.96 1.32
CA PRO A 47 -10.11 -1.22 1.03
C PRO A 47 -10.23 -2.22 -0.14
N ALA A 48 -11.25 -3.08 -0.05
CA ALA A 48 -11.52 -4.15 -1.03
C ALA A 48 -11.83 -3.60 -2.43
#